data_AF-A0A924QKJ4-F1
#
_entry.id   AF-A0A924QKJ4-F1
#
_cell.length_a   1.000
_cell.length_b   1.000
_cell.length_c   1.000
_cell.angle_alpha   90.00
_cell.angle_beta   90.00
_cell.angle_gamma   90.00
#
_symmetry.space_group_name_H-M   'P 1'
#
loop_
_entity.id
_entity.type
_entity.pdbx_description
1 polymer ?
#
loop_
_entity_poly.entity_id
_entity_poly.type
_entity_poly.pdbx_seq_one_letter_code
_entity_poly.pdbx_strand_id
1 'polypeptide(L)'
;MQIIGLIREDKIPSDNRVALTPFQCRWLQQNKGIKVLVQSSQHRCFSDADYAALGIAIVDDISQCDVLLGIKEVPVAMLIPNKKYLFFSHTKKMQPYNQQLLKAIISKGITLI
;
A
#
# COMPACT_ATOMS: atom_id res chain seq x y z
N MET A 1 -1.23 4.16 18.42
CA MET A 1 -1.04 5.13 17.32
C MET A 1 -1.19 4.35 16.01
N GLN A 2 -2.05 4.81 15.10
CA GLN A 2 -2.29 4.09 13.85
C GLN A 2 -1.10 4.23 12.88
N ILE A 3 -0.74 3.13 12.21
CA ILE A 3 0.37 3.06 11.26
C ILE A 3 -0.17 2.69 9.87
N ILE A 4 0.02 3.59 8.91
CA ILE A 4 -0.25 3.33 7.49
C ILE A 4 1.04 2.86 6.80
N GLY A 5 0.95 1.77 6.05
CA GLY A 5 1.98 1.34 5.12
C GLY A 5 1.65 1.77 3.69
N LEU A 6 2.46 2.63 3.08
CA LEU A 6 2.40 2.90 1.64
C LEU A 6 3.20 1.81 0.91
N ILE A 7 2.50 0.89 0.24
CA ILE A 7 3.15 -0.27 -0.40
C ILE A 7 3.80 0.11 -1.73
N ARG A 8 4.76 -0.70 -2.17
CA ARG A 8 5.29 -0.65 -3.54
C ARG A 8 4.30 -1.26 -4.52
N GLU A 9 4.18 -0.66 -5.70
CA GLU A 9 3.38 -1.21 -6.80
C GLU A 9 4.19 -2.32 -7.49
N ASP A 10 3.89 -3.58 -7.16
CA ASP A 10 4.56 -4.76 -7.74
C ASP A 10 3.73 -5.41 -8.88
N LYS A 11 2.58 -4.84 -9.25
CA LYS A 11 1.82 -5.26 -10.43
C LYS A 11 2.61 -4.92 -11.71
N ILE A 12 2.64 -5.83 -12.67
CA ILE A 12 3.28 -5.60 -13.98
C ILE A 12 2.20 -5.40 -15.07
N PRO A 13 2.30 -4.36 -15.92
CA PRO A 13 3.30 -3.29 -15.89
C PRO A 13 3.16 -2.39 -14.65
N SER A 14 4.30 -1.91 -14.13
CA SER A 14 4.36 -1.11 -12.91
C SER A 14 3.58 0.19 -13.07
N ASP A 15 2.73 0.51 -12.09
CA ASP A 15 2.16 1.85 -11.93
C ASP A 15 3.19 2.71 -11.21
N ASN A 16 3.51 3.88 -11.76
CA ASN A 16 4.49 4.79 -11.16
C ASN A 16 3.83 5.78 -10.18
N ARG A 17 2.49 5.83 -10.10
CA ARG A 17 1.79 6.71 -9.16
C ARG A 17 1.88 6.17 -7.74
N VAL A 18 1.52 7.02 -6.78
CA VAL A 18 1.51 6.69 -5.35
C VAL A 18 0.16 7.06 -4.75
N ALA A 19 -0.30 6.27 -3.77
CA ALA A 19 -1.55 6.56 -3.06
C ALA A 19 -1.44 7.77 -2.13
N LEU A 20 -0.23 8.06 -1.63
CA LEU A 20 0.08 9.23 -0.83
C LEU A 20 1.39 9.84 -1.33
N THR A 21 1.38 11.15 -1.59
CA THR A 21 2.61 11.89 -1.91
C THR A 21 3.45 12.14 -0.65
N PRO A 22 4.76 12.44 -0.77
CA PRO A 22 5.60 12.77 0.39
C PRO A 22 5.00 13.88 1.28
N PHE A 23 4.43 14.92 0.68
CA PHE A 23 3.78 16.01 1.44
C PHE A 23 2.52 15.56 2.17
N GLN A 24 1.71 14.68 1.58
CA GLN A 24 0.52 14.12 2.24
C GLN A 24 0.92 13.23 3.43
N CYS A 25 1.96 12.41 3.27
CA CYS A 25 2.51 11.60 4.36
C CYS A 25 2.96 12.49 5.54
N ARG A 26 3.73 13.55 5.27
CA ARG A 26 4.15 14.51 6.31
C ARG A 26 2.94 15.18 6.98
N TRP A 27 1.96 15.61 6.19
CA TRP A 27 0.75 16.24 6.71
C TRP A 27 -0.03 15.31 7.65
N LEU A 28 -0.17 14.02 7.30
CA LEU A 28 -0.84 13.02 8.16
C LEU A 28 -0.11 12.84 9.49
N GLN A 29 1.23 12.75 9.47
CA GLN A 29 2.03 12.63 10.69
C GLN A 29 1.87 13.86 11.60
N GLN A 30 1.90 15.06 11.03
CA GLN A 30 1.85 16.31 11.79
C GLN A 30 0.45 16.67 12.29
N ASN A 31 -0.60 16.43 11.49
CA ASN A 31 -1.94 16.97 11.75
C ASN A 31 -2.93 15.93 12.25
N LYS A 32 -2.64 14.64 12.08
CA LYS A 32 -3.54 13.54 12.47
C LYS A 32 -2.90 12.55 13.45
N GLY A 33 -1.60 12.70 13.75
CA GLY A 33 -0.88 11.76 14.61
C GLY A 33 -0.83 10.34 14.02
N ILE A 34 -0.93 10.21 12.69
CA ILE A 34 -0.88 8.94 11.98
C ILE A 34 0.54 8.72 11.48
N LYS A 35 1.20 7.64 11.91
CA LYS A 35 2.53 7.30 11.41
C LYS A 35 2.42 6.71 10.01
N VAL A 36 3.32 7.10 9.11
CA VAL A 36 3.40 6.53 7.77
C VAL A 36 4.74 5.84 7.59
N LEU A 37 4.71 4.58 7.19
CA LEU A 37 5.87 3.81 6.73
C LEU A 37 5.75 3.64 5.22
N VAL A 38 6.82 3.94 4.50
CA VAL A 38 6.84 3.86 3.03
C VAL A 38 7.71 2.69 2.63
N GLN A 39 7.15 1.76 1.87
CA GLN A 39 7.92 0.64 1.34
C GLN A 39 8.88 1.13 0.25
N SER A 40 10.17 0.75 0.29
CA SER A 40 11.15 1.17 -0.73
C SER A 40 10.73 0.77 -2.14
N SER A 41 10.93 1.66 -3.12
CA SER A 41 10.62 1.41 -4.54
C SER A 41 11.49 2.22 -5.49
N GLN A 42 11.95 1.56 -6.56
CA GLN A 42 12.75 2.18 -7.63
C GLN A 42 11.93 2.72 -8.81
N HIS A 43 10.61 2.48 -8.86
CA HIS A 43 9.79 2.69 -10.07
C HIS A 43 8.68 3.74 -9.92
N ARG A 44 8.41 4.20 -8.70
CA ARG A 44 7.40 5.24 -8.45
C ARG A 44 7.92 6.64 -8.80
N CYS A 45 7.02 7.59 -9.01
CA CYS A 45 7.31 8.96 -9.42
C CYS A 45 7.91 9.86 -8.31
N PHE A 46 7.94 9.37 -7.06
CA PHE A 46 8.62 10.01 -5.93
C PHE A 46 9.64 9.04 -5.35
N SER A 47 10.91 9.43 -5.35
CA SER A 47 12.01 8.62 -4.87
C SER A 47 11.93 8.40 -3.35
N ASP A 48 12.60 7.37 -2.84
CA ASP A 48 12.73 7.15 -1.39
C ASP A 48 13.37 8.36 -0.69
N ALA A 49 14.28 9.08 -1.38
CA ALA A 49 14.88 10.30 -0.87
C ALA A 49 13.86 11.43 -0.66
N ASP A 50 12.84 11.54 -1.51
CA ASP A 50 11.80 12.57 -1.38
C ASP A 50 10.97 12.38 -0.11
N TYR A 51 10.70 11.13 0.28
CA TYR A 51 10.03 10.81 1.54
C TYR A 51 10.96 11.00 2.73
N ALA A 52 12.21 10.51 2.63
CA ALA A 52 13.20 10.63 3.70
C ALA A 52 13.52 12.09 4.05
N ALA A 53 13.59 12.99 3.05
CA ALA A 53 13.79 14.42 3.25
C ALA A 53 12.69 15.10 4.09
N LEU A 54 11.51 14.48 4.17
CA LEU A 54 10.39 14.93 5.00
C LEU A 54 10.25 14.15 6.32
N GLY A 55 11.27 13.36 6.68
CA GLY A 55 11.31 12.57 7.91
C GLY A 55 10.36 11.37 7.90
N ILE A 56 9.98 10.88 6.72
CA ILE A 56 9.13 9.69 6.57
C ILE A 56 10.03 8.47 6.48
N ALA A 57 9.73 7.44 7.27
CA ALA A 57 10.54 6.24 7.32
C ALA A 57 10.35 5.39 6.06
N ILE A 58 11.47 5.06 5.40
CA ILE A 58 11.54 4.09 4.33
C ILE A 58 11.90 2.72 4.92
N VAL A 59 11.12 1.70 4.56
CA VAL A 59 11.27 0.33 5.07
C VAL A 59 11.09 -0.68 3.95
N ASP A 60 11.58 -1.90 4.12
CA ASP A 60 11.24 -3.02 3.22
C ASP A 60 10.03 -3.80 3.73
N ASP A 61 9.95 -3.98 5.05
CA ASP A 61 8.87 -4.70 5.73
C ASP A 61 7.78 -3.75 6.26
N ILE A 62 6.56 -3.98 5.78
CA ILE A 62 5.33 -3.25 6.12
C ILE A 62 4.37 -4.10 6.96
N SER A 63 4.79 -5.29 7.41
CA SER A 63 4.01 -6.21 8.23
C SER A 63 3.51 -5.60 9.55
N GLN A 64 4.24 -4.62 10.08
CA GLN A 64 3.87 -3.90 11.31
C GLN A 64 2.71 -2.89 11.12
N CYS A 65 2.33 -2.55 9.89
CA CYS A 65 1.31 -1.54 9.61
C CYS A 65 -0.12 -2.06 9.86
N ASP A 66 -1.02 -1.16 10.26
CA ASP A 66 -2.44 -1.48 10.51
C ASP A 66 -3.24 -1.52 9.21
N VAL A 67 -2.92 -0.62 8.27
CA VAL A 67 -3.56 -0.50 6.95
C VAL A 67 -2.51 -0.35 5.87
N LEU A 68 -2.66 -1.09 4.78
CA LEU A 68 -1.78 -1.09 3.62
C LEU A 68 -2.45 -0.39 2.44
N LEU A 69 -1.84 0.71 2.00
CA LEU A 69 -2.37 1.61 0.98
C LEU A 69 -1.54 1.49 -0.30
N GLY A 70 -2.22 1.30 -1.43
CA GLY A 70 -1.64 1.27 -2.77
C GLY A 70 -2.62 1.77 -3.83
N ILE A 71 -2.18 1.81 -5.09
CA ILE A 71 -3.00 2.21 -6.22
C ILE A 71 -3.65 0.97 -6.85
N LYS A 72 -2.86 -0.01 -7.29
CA LYS A 72 -3.35 -1.17 -8.05
C LYS A 72 -3.41 -2.44 -7.22
N GLU A 73 -3.85 -3.51 -7.89
CA GLU A 73 -3.95 -4.84 -7.30
C GLU A 73 -2.59 -5.34 -6.81
N VAL A 74 -2.57 -5.91 -5.60
CA VAL A 74 -1.39 -6.55 -5.04
C VAL A 74 -1.30 -8.00 -5.55
N PRO A 75 -0.14 -8.46 -6.04
CA PRO A 75 0.05 -9.87 -6.40
C PRO A 75 -0.32 -10.80 -5.25
N VAL A 76 -1.03 -11.90 -5.54
CA VAL A 76 -1.55 -12.83 -4.51
C VAL A 76 -0.46 -13.35 -3.57
N ALA A 77 0.74 -13.59 -4.11
CA ALA A 77 1.90 -14.06 -3.34
C ALA A 77 2.41 -13.04 -2.30
N MET A 78 2.13 -11.75 -2.51
CA MET A 78 2.58 -10.64 -1.66
C MET A 78 1.52 -10.20 -0.64
N LEU A 79 0.33 -10.81 -0.66
CA LEU A 79 -0.72 -10.53 0.31
C LEU A 79 -0.34 -11.07 1.70
N ILE A 80 -0.29 -10.16 2.67
CA ILE A 80 -0.08 -10.45 4.09
C ILE A 80 -1.42 -10.82 4.73
N PRO A 81 -1.55 -12.01 5.35
CA PRO A 81 -2.78 -12.43 6.01
C PRO A 81 -3.23 -11.50 7.15
N ASN A 82 -4.54 -11.46 7.39
CA ASN A 82 -5.18 -10.72 8.50
C ASN A 82 -4.88 -9.22 8.52
N LYS A 83 -4.65 -8.61 7.35
CA LYS A 83 -4.41 -7.17 7.19
C LYS A 83 -5.60 -6.43 6.60
N LYS A 84 -5.59 -5.11 6.73
CA LYS A 84 -6.50 -4.19 6.03
C LYS A 84 -5.78 -3.63 4.82
N TYR A 85 -6.40 -3.72 3.65
CA TYR A 85 -5.87 -3.17 2.41
C TYR A 85 -6.85 -2.15 1.83
N LEU A 86 -6.30 -1.06 1.29
CA LEU A 86 -7.03 -0.04 0.53
C LEU A 86 -6.28 0.21 -0.80
N PHE A 87 -6.84 -0.33 -1.88
CA PHE A 87 -6.33 -0.16 -3.25
C PHE A 87 -7.44 -0.48 -4.26
N PHE A 88 -7.26 -0.09 -5.52
CA PHE A 88 -8.21 -0.45 -6.58
C PHE A 88 -8.05 -1.93 -6.97
N SER A 89 -8.81 -2.80 -6.30
CA SER A 89 -8.78 -4.25 -6.50
C SER A 89 -9.44 -4.73 -7.80
N HIS A 90 -10.34 -3.91 -8.37
CA HIS A 90 -11.19 -4.24 -9.52
C HIS A 90 -11.87 -5.62 -9.37
N THR A 91 -12.36 -5.96 -8.18
CA THR A 91 -13.07 -7.23 -7.88
C THR A 91 -14.60 -7.08 -7.85
N LYS A 92 -15.10 -5.88 -7.53
CA LYS A 92 -16.55 -5.64 -7.30
C LYS A 92 -17.43 -5.90 -8.52
N LYS A 93 -16.91 -5.72 -9.75
CA LYS A 93 -17.67 -5.91 -11.00
C LYS A 93 -17.53 -7.33 -11.56
N MET A 94 -17.10 -8.30 -10.74
CA MET A 94 -17.01 -9.73 -11.10
C MET A 94 -16.10 -10.02 -12.31
N GLN A 95 -15.05 -9.21 -12.52
CA GLN A 95 -14.14 -9.44 -13.65
C GLN A 95 -13.37 -10.76 -13.47
N PRO A 96 -13.36 -11.66 -14.48
CA PRO A 96 -12.74 -12.99 -14.36
C PRO A 96 -11.27 -12.96 -13.92
N TYR A 97 -10.50 -12.02 -14.45
CA TYR A 97 -9.07 -11.86 -14.18
C TYR A 97 -8.75 -11.67 -12.68
N ASN A 98 -9.61 -11.00 -11.89
CA ASN A 98 -9.38 -10.73 -10.48
C ASN A 98 -10.10 -11.67 -9.51
N GLN A 99 -10.74 -12.73 -10.01
CA GLN A 99 -11.40 -13.71 -9.13
C GLN A 99 -10.41 -14.39 -8.19
N GLN A 100 -9.20 -14.70 -8.67
CA GLN A 100 -8.16 -15.32 -7.85
C GLN A 100 -7.74 -14.39 -6.70
N LEU A 101 -7.60 -13.09 -6.97
CA LEU A 101 -7.28 -12.10 -5.95
C LEU A 101 -8.35 -12.05 -4.85
N LEU A 102 -9.64 -12.00 -5.23
CA LEU A 102 -10.72 -11.97 -4.25
C LEU A 102 -10.77 -13.24 -3.39
N LYS A 103 -10.60 -14.42 -3.99
CA LYS A 103 -10.50 -15.70 -3.25
C LYS A 103 -9.32 -15.70 -2.27
N ALA A 104 -8.17 -15.18 -2.70
CA ALA A 104 -6.99 -15.04 -1.85
C ALA A 104 -7.25 -14.09 -0.67
N ILE A 105 -7.90 -12.94 -0.90
CA ILE A 105 -8.27 -11.98 0.13
C ILE A 105 -9.17 -12.63 1.19
N ILE A 106 -10.21 -13.36 0.77
CA ILE A 106 -11.12 -14.07 1.67
C ILE A 106 -10.37 -15.14 2.47
N SER A 107 -9.63 -16.02 1.80
CA SER A 107 -8.91 -17.13 2.46
C SER A 107 -7.84 -16.66 3.45
N LYS A 108 -7.25 -15.48 3.23
CA LYS A 108 -6.23 -14.88 4.10
C LYS A 108 -6.81 -14.02 5.23
N GLY A 109 -8.13 -13.94 5.37
CA GLY A 109 -8.77 -13.09 6.40
C GLY A 109 -8.51 -11.59 6.19
N ILE A 110 -8.27 -11.17 4.96
CA ILE A 110 -7.96 -9.78 4.64
C ILE A 110 -9.25 -8.96 4.57
N THR A 111 -9.23 -7.80 5.22
CA THR A 111 -10.26 -6.79 4.99
C THR A 111 -9.85 -5.91 3.82
N LEU A 112 -10.61 -5.96 2.74
CA LEU A 112 -10.44 -5.08 1.60
C LEU A 112 -11.46 -3.93 1.70
N ILE A 113 -10.96 -2.69 1.74
CA ILE A 113 -11.75 -1.46 1.84
C ILE A 113 -12.13 -0.97 0.44
#